data_AF-A0A060BQ12-F1
#
_entry.id   AF-A0A060BQ12-F1
#
_cell.length_a   1.000
_cell.length_b   1.000
_cell.length_c   1.000
_cell.angle_alpha   90.00
_cell.angle_beta   90.00
_cell.angle_gamma   90.00
#
_symmetry.space_group_name_H-M   'P 1'
#
loop_
_entity.id
_entity.type
_entity.pdbx_description
1 polymer ?
#
loop_
_entity_poly.entity_id
_entity_poly.type
_entity_poly.pdbx_seq_one_letter_code
_entity_poly.pdbx_strand_id
1 'polypeptide(L)'
;MVRIEQQGAKIRQAYQNAWLCVNDSRIVGLVAKIMGVPLTTVPGADLVWCMFHSPRFDPGWPILLVGGTPALFDALVKKFGLLNATHLDAPMGLLND
;
A
#
# COMPACT_ATOMS: atom_id res chain seq x y z
N MET A 1 -12.45 -12.96 1.87
CA MET A 1 -11.76 -11.94 1.04
C MET A 1 -11.51 -12.61 -0.30
N VAL A 2 -12.23 -12.21 -1.35
CA VAL A 2 -12.41 -13.00 -2.59
C VAL A 2 -11.07 -13.49 -3.17
N ARG A 3 -10.05 -12.63 -3.18
CA ARG A 3 -8.72 -12.95 -3.69
C ARG A 3 -7.96 -13.99 -2.84
N ILE A 4 -8.12 -14.00 -1.52
CA ILE A 4 -7.53 -15.02 -0.63
C ILE A 4 -8.16 -16.39 -0.89
N GLU A 5 -9.47 -16.42 -1.11
CA GLU A 5 -10.21 -17.65 -1.38
C GLU A 5 -9.89 -18.23 -2.76
N GLN A 6 -9.61 -17.37 -3.74
CA GLN A 6 -9.31 -17.76 -5.12
C GLN A 6 -7.83 -18.07 -5.40
N GLN A 7 -6.88 -17.35 -4.78
CA GLN A 7 -5.45 -17.41 -5.13
C GLN A 7 -4.60 -18.33 -4.18
N GLY A 8 -5.25 -19.13 -3.34
CA GLY A 8 -4.63 -20.28 -2.65
C GLY A 8 -3.88 -19.99 -1.35
N ALA A 9 -3.19 -21.02 -0.82
CA ALA A 9 -2.63 -21.04 0.54
C ALA A 9 -1.54 -19.98 0.79
N LYS A 10 -0.73 -19.62 -0.22
CA LYS A 10 0.37 -18.66 -0.06
C LYS A 10 -0.11 -17.25 0.26
N ILE A 11 -1.14 -16.77 -0.45
CA ILE A 11 -1.71 -15.44 -0.19
C ILE A 11 -2.41 -15.44 1.17
N ARG A 12 -3.13 -16.51 1.51
CA ARG A 12 -3.74 -16.65 2.84
C ARG A 12 -2.71 -16.51 3.96
N GLN A 13 -1.56 -17.16 3.84
CA GLN A 13 -0.50 -17.07 4.84
C GLN A 13 0.08 -15.65 4.95
N ALA A 14 0.27 -14.96 3.82
CA ALA A 14 0.74 -13.57 3.82
C ALA A 14 -0.23 -12.63 4.56
N TYR A 15 -1.54 -12.79 4.34
CA TYR A 15 -2.56 -12.01 5.06
C TYR A 15 -2.66 -12.39 6.56
N GLN A 16 -2.51 -13.67 6.90
CA GLN A 16 -2.53 -14.12 8.30
C GLN A 16 -1.32 -13.62 9.09
N ASN A 17 -0.17 -13.46 8.42
CA ASN A 17 1.07 -12.98 9.05
C ASN A 17 1.25 -11.46 8.95
N ALA A 18 0.36 -10.75 8.26
CA ALA A 18 0.45 -9.30 8.14
C ALA A 18 0.19 -8.64 9.51
N TRP A 19 1.07 -7.70 9.88
CA TRP A 19 0.90 -6.93 11.11
C TRP A 19 -0.34 -6.02 11.08
N LEU A 20 -0.74 -5.59 9.89
CA LEU A 20 -1.90 -4.74 9.67
C LEU A 20 -2.62 -5.12 8.38
N CYS A 21 -3.93 -5.34 8.49
CA CYS A 21 -4.84 -5.52 7.37
C CYS A 21 -5.89 -4.41 7.43
N VAL A 22 -5.95 -3.56 6.40
CA VAL A 22 -6.92 -2.47 6.29
C VAL A 22 -7.96 -2.75 5.23
N ASN A 23 -9.15 -2.16 5.38
CA ASN A 23 -10.19 -2.21 4.35
C ASN A 23 -9.94 -1.13 3.30
N ASP A 24 -9.55 -1.50 2.09
CA ASP A 24 -9.35 -0.59 0.97
C ASP A 24 -10.64 -0.37 0.13
N SER A 25 -11.71 -1.13 0.40
CA SER A 25 -12.94 -1.09 -0.37
C SER A 25 -13.97 -0.13 0.19
N ARG A 26 -14.28 0.91 -0.59
CA ARG A 26 -15.37 1.86 -0.31
C ARG A 26 -16.75 1.18 -0.32
N ILE A 27 -16.94 0.16 -1.15
CA ILE A 27 -18.21 -0.58 -1.22
C ILE A 27 -18.41 -1.40 0.06
N VAL A 28 -17.37 -2.10 0.53
CA VAL A 28 -17.42 -2.84 1.80
C VAL A 28 -17.70 -1.88 2.97
N GLY A 29 -17.05 -0.71 2.98
CA GLY A 29 -17.33 0.32 3.98
C GLY A 29 -18.77 0.83 3.95
N LEU A 30 -19.35 1.02 2.75
CA LEU A 30 -20.73 1.45 2.59
C LEU A 30 -21.72 0.39 3.12
N VAL A 31 -21.51 -0.88 2.78
CA VAL A 31 -22.34 -2.00 3.26
C VAL A 31 -22.25 -2.14 4.78
N ALA A 32 -21.05 -2.04 5.35
CA ALA A 32 -20.84 -2.06 6.79
C ALA A 32 -21.62 -0.95 7.50
N LYS A 33 -21.65 0.26 6.93
CA LYS A 33 -22.43 1.38 7.45
C LYS A 33 -23.94 1.08 7.47
N ILE A 34 -24.47 0.47 6.41
CA ILE A 34 -25.89 0.03 6.36
C ILE A 34 -26.16 -1.00 7.47
N MET A 35 -25.18 -1.86 7.74
CA MET A 35 -25.27 -2.90 8.76
C MET A 35 -24.97 -2.44 10.18
N GLY A 36 -24.70 -1.14 10.39
CA GLY A 36 -24.35 -0.59 11.70
C GLY A 36 -22.98 -1.04 12.22
N VAL A 37 -22.12 -1.56 11.34
CA VAL A 37 -20.77 -2.01 11.69
C VAL A 37 -19.78 -0.86 11.46
N PRO A 38 -18.98 -0.46 12.48
CA PRO A 38 -18.00 0.60 12.35
C PRO A 38 -16.77 0.10 11.58
N LEU A 39 -16.81 0.16 10.25
CA LEU A 39 -15.70 -0.22 9.38
C LEU A 39 -15.19 0.98 8.56
N THR A 40 -14.00 1.45 8.91
CA THR A 40 -13.36 2.56 8.20
C THR A 40 -12.71 2.07 6.91
N THR A 41 -12.85 2.82 5.82
CA THR A 41 -12.12 2.56 4.57
C THR A 41 -10.80 3.32 4.60
N VAL A 42 -9.71 2.63 4.32
CA VAL A 42 -8.34 3.16 4.29
C VAL A 42 -7.68 2.67 2.99
N PRO A 43 -7.82 3.42 1.89
CA PRO A 43 -7.12 3.09 0.64
C PRO A 43 -5.60 3.09 0.84
N GLY A 44 -4.89 2.17 0.18
CA GLY A 44 -3.43 2.06 0.34
C GLY A 44 -2.69 3.35 -0.05
N ALA A 45 -3.16 4.06 -1.08
CA ALA A 45 -2.58 5.35 -1.47
C ALA A 45 -2.76 6.43 -0.39
N ASP A 46 -3.93 6.47 0.25
CA ASP A 46 -4.20 7.42 1.34
C ASP A 46 -3.37 7.08 2.58
N LEU A 47 -3.17 5.79 2.87
CA LEU A 47 -2.28 5.34 3.94
C LEU A 47 -0.85 5.82 3.71
N VAL A 48 -0.30 5.56 2.52
CA VAL A 48 1.05 5.98 2.14
C VAL A 48 1.16 7.51 2.19
N TRP A 49 0.17 8.23 1.67
CA TRP A 49 0.11 9.68 1.74
C TRP A 49 0.20 10.19 3.19
N CYS A 50 -0.60 9.64 4.09
CA CYS A 50 -0.57 9.96 5.51
C CYS A 50 0.77 9.62 6.16
N MET A 51 1.44 8.54 5.74
CA MET A 51 2.76 8.18 6.24
C MET A 51 3.81 9.24 5.87
N PHE A 52 3.86 9.68 4.61
CA PHE A 52 4.80 10.72 4.17
C PHE A 52 4.55 12.11 4.80
N HIS A 53 3.29 12.40 5.19
CA HIS A 53 2.93 13.66 5.87
C HIS A 53 2.91 13.56 7.40
N SER A 54 3.22 12.38 7.95
CA SER A 54 3.30 12.20 9.38
C SER A 54 4.42 13.06 9.96
N PRO A 55 4.23 13.73 11.10
CA PRO A 55 5.31 14.48 11.76
C PRO A 55 6.48 13.58 12.22
N ARG A 56 6.29 12.25 12.21
CA ARG A 56 7.32 11.26 12.52
C ARG A 56 8.11 10.78 11.30
N PHE A 57 7.71 11.19 10.10
CA PHE A 57 8.42 10.81 8.89
C PHE A 57 9.77 11.51 8.82
N ASP A 58 10.81 10.74 8.54
CA ASP A 58 12.16 11.26 8.32
C ASP A 58 12.55 11.05 6.85
N PRO A 59 12.83 12.12 6.08
CA PRO A 59 13.28 12.01 4.70
C PRO A 59 14.61 11.26 4.53
N GLY A 60 15.38 11.06 5.61
CA GLY A 60 16.61 10.28 5.64
C GLY A 60 16.41 8.77 5.74
N TRP A 61 15.19 8.28 5.99
CA TRP A 61 14.94 6.84 6.06
C TRP A 61 15.22 6.15 4.72
N PRO A 62 15.78 4.92 4.75
CA PRO A 62 15.96 4.13 3.54
C PRO A 62 14.59 3.74 2.97
N ILE A 63 14.31 4.18 1.75
CA ILE A 63 13.05 3.90 1.04
C ILE A 63 13.37 3.23 -0.30
N LEU A 64 12.79 2.06 -0.53
CA LEU A 64 12.85 1.38 -1.82
C LEU A 64 11.50 1.46 -2.53
N LEU A 65 11.47 2.06 -3.71
CA LEU A 65 10.35 1.94 -4.63
C LEU A 65 10.58 0.71 -5.51
N VAL A 66 9.63 -0.22 -5.52
CA VAL A 66 9.65 -1.39 -6.42
C VAL A 66 8.57 -1.22 -7.47
N GLY A 67 8.95 -1.30 -8.75
CA GLY A 67 8.06 -1.01 -9.88
C GLY A 67 7.83 0.49 -10.10
N GLY A 68 6.85 0.83 -10.93
CA GLY A 68 6.64 2.22 -11.37
C GLY A 68 7.73 2.71 -12.33
N THR A 69 7.55 3.90 -12.90
CA THR A 69 8.52 4.47 -13.85
C THR A 69 9.61 5.27 -13.15
N PRO A 70 10.81 5.40 -13.72
CA PRO A 70 11.85 6.29 -13.19
C PRO A 70 11.36 7.74 -13.01
N ALA A 71 10.54 8.24 -13.94
CA ALA A 71 9.95 9.57 -13.84
C ALA A 71 9.02 9.73 -12.62
N LEU A 72 8.26 8.68 -12.26
CA LEU A 72 7.46 8.68 -11.04
C LEU A 72 8.36 8.69 -9.79
N PHE A 73 9.44 7.90 -9.80
CA PHE A 73 10.42 7.90 -8.72
C PHE A 73 11.03 9.28 -8.49
N ASP A 74 11.53 9.92 -9.55
CA ASP A 74 12.14 11.26 -9.47
C ASP A 74 11.14 12.30 -8.94
N ALA A 75 9.88 12.22 -9.36
CA ALA A 75 8.81 13.07 -8.86
C ALA A 75 8.55 12.86 -7.36
N LEU A 76 8.59 11.62 -6.87
CA LEU A 76 8.42 11.31 -5.44
C LEU A 76 9.61 11.81 -4.60
N VAL A 77 10.84 11.55 -5.05
CA VAL A 77 12.07 12.03 -4.39
C VAL A 77 12.03 13.54 -4.25
N LYS A 78 11.72 14.25 -5.34
CA LYS A 78 11.63 15.71 -5.32
C LYS A 78 10.49 16.21 -4.44
N LYS A 79 9.31 15.60 -4.51
CA LYS A 79 8.11 16.04 -3.78
C LYS A 79 8.28 15.92 -2.27
N PHE A 80 8.92 14.84 -1.81
CA PHE A 80 9.04 14.53 -0.39
C PHE A 80 10.45 14.77 0.18
N GLY A 81 11.38 15.27 -0.64
CA GLY A 81 12.75 15.58 -0.21
C GLY A 81 13.53 14.35 0.24
N LEU A 82 13.30 13.19 -0.38
CA LEU A 82 13.87 11.92 0.07
C LEU A 82 15.38 11.89 -0.14
N LEU A 83 16.13 11.65 0.93
CA LEU A 83 17.59 11.70 0.93
C LEU A 83 18.24 10.32 0.72
N ASN A 84 17.48 9.25 1.00
CA ASN A 84 17.97 7.86 0.94
C ASN A 84 16.95 6.95 0.23
N ALA A 85 16.55 7.36 -0.98
CA ALA A 85 15.60 6.61 -1.79
C ALA A 85 16.29 5.85 -2.92
N THR A 86 15.83 4.63 -3.21
CA THR A 86 16.28 3.79 -4.33
C THR A 86 15.09 3.32 -5.14
N HIS A 87 15.27 3.16 -6.45
CA HIS A 87 14.28 2.58 -7.35
C HIS A 87 14.78 1.23 -7.87
N LEU A 88 13.92 0.22 -7.78
CA LEU A 88 14.12 -1.09 -8.39
C LEU A 88 12.99 -1.33 -9.38
N ASP A 89 13.34 -1.54 -10.65
CA ASP A 89 12.37 -2.02 -11.61
C ASP A 89 11.86 -3.40 -11.18
N ALA A 90 10.56 -3.59 -11.25
CA ALA A 90 9.96 -4.79 -10.70
C ALA A 90 10.45 -6.02 -11.48
N PRO A 91 11.00 -7.06 -10.81
CA PRO A 91 11.43 -8.26 -11.50
C PRO A 91 10.23 -8.91 -12.22
N MET A 92 10.47 -9.46 -13.42
CA MET A 92 9.47 -9.99 -14.35
C MET A 92 8.35 -10.79 -13.63
N GLY A 93 7.17 -10.19 -13.48
CA GLY A 93 5.99 -10.84 -12.91
C GLY A 93 5.19 -10.04 -11.87
N LEU A 94 5.62 -8.83 -11.47
CA LEU A 94 4.81 -7.97 -10.58
C LEU A 94 3.53 -7.43 -11.25
N LEU A 95 3.38 -7.63 -12.57
CA LEU A 95 2.21 -7.25 -13.38
C LEU A 95 1.86 -8.38 -14.38
N ASN A 96 1.57 -9.58 -13.90
CA ASN A 96 0.91 -10.64 -14.69
C ASN A 96 -0.43 -11.03 -14.04
N ASP A 97 -1.18 -10.04 -13.57
CA ASP A 97 -2.60 -10.13 -13.22
C ASP A 97 -3.34 -8.94 -13.86
#